data_AF-A0A073KBP8-F1
#
_entry.id   AF-A0A073KBP8-F1
#
_cell.length_a   1.000
_cell.length_b   1.000
_cell.length_c   1.000
_cell.angle_alpha   90.00
_cell.angle_beta   90.00
_cell.angle_gamma   90.00
#
_symmetry.space_group_name_H-M   'P 1'
#
loop_
_entity.id
_entity.type
_entity.pdbx_description
1 polymer ?
#
loop_
_entity_poly.entity_id
_entity_poly.type
_entity_poly.pdbx_seq_one_letter_code
_entity_poly.pdbx_strand_id
1 'polypeptide(L)'
;MTNSTKLYADGIFVSEDKALIQDIKIVLEAKKHLSEEQFNELHKQFCDKVRESLGVENVIGTVLSDDEKEVYVPFFSIKASDNNRYTLGYNFETGRFYMELEQPLPLEVIDLEIKEVKEYVECAIDFDDAKEHVENLNNLHELRKDMVSYLEMLEEVEELAKTMLGAIPVGFGVAVRA
;
A
#
# COMPACT_ATOMS: atom_id res chain seq x y z
N MET A 1 9.82 -14.99 -4.85
CA MET A 1 9.62 -14.52 -3.46
C MET A 1 9.67 -13.02 -3.52
N THR A 2 8.53 -12.35 -3.40
CA THR A 2 8.47 -10.89 -3.29
C THR A 2 9.00 -10.52 -1.90
N ASN A 3 10.02 -9.65 -1.84
CA ASN A 3 10.49 -9.11 -0.58
C ASN A 3 9.40 -8.19 -0.05
N SER A 4 8.58 -8.61 0.91
CA SER A 4 7.62 -7.70 1.56
C SER A 4 8.26 -7.03 2.76
N THR A 5 8.15 -5.71 2.86
CA THR A 5 8.52 -4.96 4.07
C THR A 5 7.28 -4.79 4.92
N LYS A 6 7.38 -5.19 6.19
CA LYS A 6 6.34 -4.93 7.19
C LYS A 6 6.51 -3.53 7.76
N LEU A 7 5.49 -2.71 7.57
CA LEU A 7 5.37 -1.41 8.21
C LEU A 7 4.26 -1.45 9.23
N TYR A 8 4.54 -1.00 10.45
CA TYR A 8 3.55 -0.97 11.51
C TYR A 8 2.78 0.35 11.47
N ALA A 9 1.52 0.31 11.87
CA ALA A 9 0.68 1.50 11.91
C ALA A 9 1.26 2.53 12.90
N ASP A 10 1.23 3.80 12.49
CA ASP A 10 1.70 4.93 13.30
C ASP A 10 0.66 5.35 14.35
N GLY A 11 -0.60 5.04 14.08
CA GLY A 11 -1.70 5.20 15.02
C GLY A 11 -2.98 4.56 14.50
N ILE A 12 -4.03 4.66 15.30
CA ILE A 12 -5.34 4.06 15.02
C ILE A 12 -6.41 5.09 15.37
N PHE A 13 -7.29 5.41 14.42
CA PHE A 13 -8.56 6.06 14.74
C PHE A 13 -9.59 5.01 15.11
N VAL A 14 -10.41 5.30 16.13
CA VAL A 14 -11.51 4.43 16.55
C VAL A 14 -12.81 5.15 16.26
N SER A 15 -13.75 4.47 15.61
CA SER A 15 -15.06 5.02 15.27
C SER A 15 -16.18 4.08 15.69
N GLU A 16 -17.17 4.62 16.39
CA GLU A 16 -18.44 3.95 16.73
C GLU A 16 -19.56 4.33 15.73
N ASP A 17 -19.21 4.95 14.60
CA ASP A 17 -20.20 5.39 13.62
C ASP A 17 -20.94 4.20 12.99
N LYS A 18 -22.28 4.21 13.13
CA LYS A 18 -23.12 3.10 12.69
C LYS A 18 -23.12 2.90 11.18
N ALA A 19 -22.96 3.97 10.40
CA ALA A 19 -22.90 3.86 8.94
C ALA A 19 -21.57 3.20 8.54
N LEU A 20 -20.45 3.65 9.11
CA LEU A 20 -19.14 3.06 8.87
C LEU A 20 -19.09 1.58 9.27
N ILE A 21 -19.68 1.21 10.40
CA ILE A 21 -19.81 -0.19 10.86
C ILE A 21 -20.63 -1.02 9.87
N GLN A 22 -21.72 -0.46 9.33
CA GLN A 22 -22.54 -1.16 8.35
C GLN A 22 -21.80 -1.31 7.01
N ASP A 23 -21.11 -0.27 6.56
CA ASP A 23 -20.37 -0.27 5.30
C ASP A 23 -19.24 -1.31 5.32
N ILE A 24 -18.44 -1.36 6.40
CA ILE A 24 -17.37 -2.37 6.51
C ILE A 24 -17.95 -3.80 6.56
N LYS A 25 -19.11 -4.01 7.19
CA LYS A 25 -19.79 -5.32 7.17
C LYS A 25 -20.18 -5.74 5.76
N ILE A 26 -20.69 -4.81 4.95
CA ILE A 26 -21.03 -5.07 3.55
C ILE A 26 -19.77 -5.42 2.75
N VAL A 27 -18.67 -4.69 2.93
CA VAL A 27 -17.39 -4.98 2.27
C VAL A 27 -16.86 -6.36 2.68
N LEU A 28 -16.86 -6.68 3.97
CA LEU A 28 -16.42 -7.99 4.47
C LEU A 28 -17.30 -9.15 3.98
N GLU A 29 -18.60 -8.93 3.81
CA GLU A 29 -19.49 -9.94 3.21
C GLU A 29 -19.17 -10.14 1.73
N ALA A 30 -18.89 -9.06 0.97
CA ALA A 30 -18.51 -9.13 -0.43
C ALA A 30 -17.26 -9.99 -0.66
N LYS A 31 -16.33 -10.04 0.31
CA LYS A 31 -15.15 -10.91 0.28
C LYS A 31 -15.49 -12.39 0.04
N LYS A 32 -16.66 -12.87 0.48
CA LYS A 32 -17.09 -14.26 0.29
C LYS A 32 -17.51 -14.59 -1.14
N HIS A 33 -17.75 -13.55 -1.95
CA HIS A 33 -18.36 -13.67 -3.28
C HIS A 33 -17.45 -13.16 -4.41
N LEU A 34 -16.45 -12.35 -4.08
CA LEU A 34 -15.51 -11.76 -5.04
C LEU A 34 -14.20 -12.55 -5.11
N SER A 35 -13.49 -12.45 -6.23
CA SER A 35 -12.10 -12.86 -6.29
C SER A 35 -11.23 -11.96 -5.39
N GLU A 36 -10.03 -12.42 -5.05
CA GLU A 36 -9.09 -11.64 -4.23
C GLU A 36 -8.77 -10.27 -4.84
N GLU A 37 -8.52 -10.22 -6.15
CA GLU A 37 -8.25 -8.97 -6.88
C GLU A 37 -9.45 -8.00 -6.85
N GLN A 38 -10.66 -8.52 -7.09
CA GLN A 38 -11.89 -7.72 -7.05
C GLN A 38 -12.19 -7.20 -5.64
N PHE A 39 -11.95 -8.03 -4.62
CA PHE A 39 -12.12 -7.63 -3.23
C PHE A 39 -11.10 -6.56 -2.83
N ASN A 40 -9.83 -6.73 -3.21
CA ASN A 40 -8.77 -5.77 -2.90
C ASN A 40 -9.07 -4.39 -3.51
N GLU A 41 -9.57 -4.35 -4.74
CA GLU A 41 -9.98 -3.10 -5.39
C GLU A 41 -11.19 -2.46 -4.68
N LEU A 42 -12.22 -3.23 -4.35
CA LEU A 42 -13.37 -2.74 -3.57
C LEU A 42 -12.95 -2.21 -2.19
N HIS A 43 -12.06 -2.94 -1.50
CA HIS A 43 -11.58 -2.57 -0.17
C HIS A 43 -10.72 -1.32 -0.22
N LYS A 44 -9.89 -1.16 -1.25
CA LYS A 44 -9.13 0.07 -1.52
C LYS A 44 -10.07 1.27 -1.70
N GLN A 45 -11.09 1.15 -2.55
CA GLN A 45 -12.08 2.23 -2.77
C GLN A 45 -12.83 2.60 -1.48
N PHE A 46 -13.17 1.60 -0.66
CA PHE A 46 -13.74 1.85 0.66
C PHE A 46 -12.77 2.62 1.56
N CYS A 47 -11.50 2.22 1.62
CA CYS A 47 -10.47 2.92 2.37
C CYS A 47 -10.23 4.35 1.82
N ASP A 48 -10.30 4.58 0.51
CA ASP A 48 -10.20 5.92 -0.08
C ASP A 48 -11.33 6.83 0.42
N LYS A 49 -12.56 6.32 0.53
CA LYS A 49 -13.70 7.08 1.05
C LYS A 49 -13.56 7.37 2.55
N VAL A 50 -13.11 6.40 3.34
CA VAL A 50 -12.83 6.62 4.77
C VAL A 50 -11.73 7.68 4.92
N ARG A 51 -10.68 7.60 4.11
CA ARG A 51 -9.60 8.60 4.07
C ARG A 51 -10.10 10.00 3.77
N GLU A 52 -10.90 10.16 2.71
CA GLU A 52 -11.52 11.44 2.32
C GLU A 52 -12.32 12.04 3.49
N SER A 53 -13.11 11.21 4.20
CA SER A 53 -13.93 11.68 5.33
C SER A 53 -13.13 12.08 6.56
N LEU A 54 -11.97 11.45 6.80
CA LEU A 54 -11.06 11.81 7.88
C LEU A 54 -10.15 13.00 7.54
N GLY A 55 -10.07 13.38 6.25
CA GLY A 55 -9.22 14.48 5.79
C GLY A 55 -7.72 14.18 5.92
N VAL A 56 -7.33 12.90 5.78
CA VAL A 56 -5.93 12.46 5.83
C VAL A 56 -5.43 12.09 4.44
N GLU A 57 -4.14 12.22 4.16
CA GLU A 57 -3.56 11.83 2.86
C GLU A 57 -2.86 10.46 2.92
N ASN A 58 -2.88 9.84 4.10
CA ASN A 58 -2.13 8.64 4.41
C ASN A 58 -2.81 7.36 3.90
N VAL A 59 -2.01 6.31 3.71
CA VAL A 59 -2.51 4.95 3.57
C VAL A 59 -3.21 4.57 4.87
N ILE A 60 -4.40 3.98 4.75
CA ILE A 60 -5.18 3.49 5.88
C ILE A 60 -5.65 2.08 5.63
N GLY A 61 -5.88 1.36 6.72
CA GLY A 61 -6.67 0.13 6.73
C GLY A 61 -7.96 0.34 7.50
N THR A 62 -8.87 -0.62 7.43
CA THR A 62 -10.12 -0.62 8.22
C THR A 62 -10.37 -2.01 8.75
N VAL A 63 -10.65 -2.12 10.05
CA VAL A 63 -10.88 -3.39 10.73
C VAL A 63 -12.08 -3.25 11.67
N LEU A 64 -13.04 -4.15 11.54
CA LEU A 64 -14.18 -4.23 12.44
C LEU A 64 -13.75 -4.92 13.74
N SER A 65 -14.15 -4.39 14.90
CA SER A 65 -13.92 -5.03 16.19
C SER A 65 -14.62 -6.39 16.29
N ASP A 66 -14.10 -7.30 17.11
CA ASP A 66 -14.67 -8.64 17.31
C ASP A 66 -16.11 -8.60 17.84
N ASP A 67 -16.46 -7.57 18.62
CA ASP A 67 -17.81 -7.35 19.13
C ASP A 67 -18.70 -6.51 18.20
N GLU A 68 -18.17 -6.16 17.02
CA GLU A 68 -18.80 -5.41 15.94
C GLU A 68 -19.37 -4.04 16.34
N LYS A 69 -18.84 -3.42 17.39
CA LYS A 69 -19.27 -2.11 17.88
C LYS A 69 -18.39 -0.95 17.43
N GLU A 70 -17.17 -1.23 17.00
CA GLU A 70 -16.17 -0.24 16.67
C GLU A 70 -15.47 -0.60 15.36
N VAL A 71 -15.04 0.42 14.61
CA VAL A 71 -14.13 0.28 13.48
C VAL A 71 -12.79 0.91 13.85
N TYR A 72 -11.74 0.11 13.76
CA TYR A 72 -10.36 0.54 13.87
C TYR A 72 -9.83 0.93 12.50
N VAL A 73 -9.30 2.14 12.41
CA VAL A 73 -8.70 2.70 11.20
C VAL A 73 -7.21 2.94 11.46
N PRO A 74 -6.35 1.92 11.32
CA PRO A 74 -4.91 2.14 11.36
C PRO A 74 -4.46 3.03 10.21
N PHE A 75 -3.60 4.00 10.50
CA PHE A 75 -2.97 4.86 9.50
C PHE A 75 -1.45 4.67 9.48
N PHE A 76 -0.86 4.90 8.31
CA PHE A 76 0.57 4.72 8.04
C PHE A 76 1.13 6.00 7.43
N SER A 77 2.37 6.38 7.78
CA SER A 77 3.02 7.63 7.37
C SER A 77 3.33 7.73 5.88
N ILE A 78 2.94 6.72 5.11
CA ILE A 78 3.01 6.69 3.66
C ILE A 78 1.79 7.41 3.07
N LYS A 79 2.02 8.26 2.07
CA LYS A 79 0.93 8.87 1.31
C LYS A 79 0.22 7.83 0.45
N ALA A 80 -1.11 7.88 0.45
CA ALA A 80 -1.89 7.06 -0.45
C ALA A 80 -1.77 7.56 -1.90
N SER A 81 -1.53 6.63 -2.80
CA SER A 81 -1.45 6.80 -4.25
C SER A 81 -2.09 5.59 -4.93
N ASP A 82 -2.46 5.74 -6.20
CA ASP A 82 -3.11 4.67 -6.94
C ASP A 82 -2.24 3.40 -7.08
N ASN A 83 -0.91 3.59 -6.98
CA ASN A 83 0.09 2.55 -7.16
C ASN A 83 0.44 1.79 -5.87
N ASN A 84 -0.07 2.19 -4.70
CA ASN A 84 0.22 1.45 -3.47
C ASN A 84 -0.51 0.11 -3.45
N ARG A 85 0.25 -0.99 -3.59
CA ARG A 85 -0.23 -2.35 -3.35
C ARG A 85 0.24 -2.84 -2.00
N TYR A 86 -0.71 -3.23 -1.16
CA TYR A 86 -0.42 -3.66 0.19
C TYR A 86 -1.44 -4.67 0.72
N THR A 87 -0.98 -5.50 1.65
CA THR A 87 -1.85 -6.37 2.46
C THR A 87 -1.84 -5.89 3.90
N LEU A 88 -3.03 -5.65 4.48
CA LEU A 88 -3.17 -5.32 5.89
C LEU A 88 -3.13 -6.60 6.74
N GLY A 89 -2.38 -6.55 7.84
CA GLY A 89 -2.30 -7.62 8.83
C GLY A 89 -2.36 -7.10 10.26
N TYR A 90 -2.56 -8.02 11.20
CA TYR A 90 -2.52 -7.74 12.63
C TYR A 90 -1.57 -8.70 13.33
N ASN A 91 -0.67 -8.16 14.16
CA ASN A 91 0.28 -8.94 14.94
C ASN A 91 -0.28 -9.11 16.37
N PHE A 92 -0.73 -10.33 16.69
CA PHE A 92 -1.33 -10.65 17.98
C PHE A 92 -0.36 -10.57 19.17
N GLU A 93 0.93 -10.77 18.97
CA GLU A 93 1.93 -10.70 20.04
C GLU A 93 2.18 -9.26 20.49
N THR A 94 2.18 -8.34 19.53
CA THR A 94 2.48 -6.92 19.75
C THR A 94 1.24 -6.04 19.83
N GLY A 95 0.07 -6.58 19.49
CA GLY A 95 -1.20 -5.84 19.45
C GLY A 95 -1.21 -4.72 18.41
N ARG A 96 -0.48 -4.88 17.31
CA ARG A 96 -0.25 -3.83 16.31
C ARG A 96 -0.71 -4.24 14.93
N PHE A 97 -1.39 -3.31 14.24
CA PHE A 97 -1.62 -3.40 12.81
C PHE A 97 -0.31 -3.19 12.05
N TYR A 98 -0.16 -3.94 10.97
CA TYR A 98 0.93 -3.75 10.01
C TYR A 98 0.40 -3.85 8.59
N MET A 99 1.12 -3.27 7.65
CA MET A 99 0.95 -3.50 6.23
C MET A 99 2.19 -4.19 5.67
N GLU A 100 1.97 -5.20 4.84
CA GLU A 100 3.01 -5.72 3.96
C GLU A 100 2.89 -4.98 2.63
N LEU A 101 3.89 -4.16 2.33
CA LEU A 101 4.00 -3.56 1.02
C LEU A 101 4.50 -4.63 0.04
N GLU A 102 3.78 -4.82 -1.06
CA GLU A 102 4.34 -5.55 -2.18
C GLU A 102 5.44 -4.68 -2.76
N GLN A 103 6.71 -5.04 -2.52
CA GLN A 103 7.79 -4.33 -3.18
C GLN A 103 7.66 -4.61 -4.68
N PRO A 104 7.66 -3.54 -5.51
CA PRO A 104 7.82 -3.73 -6.93
C PRO A 104 9.19 -4.40 -7.19
N LEU A 105 9.32 -5.15 -8.30
CA LEU A 105 10.53 -5.94 -8.63
C LEU A 105 11.79 -5.09 -8.47
N PRO A 106 12.92 -5.57 -7.93
CA PRO A 106 14.13 -4.75 -7.78
C PRO A 106 14.46 -3.99 -9.08
N LEU A 107 14.88 -2.72 -8.99
CA LEU A 107 15.21 -1.91 -10.17
C LEU A 107 16.17 -2.64 -11.12
N GLU A 108 17.08 -3.44 -10.58
CA GLU A 108 18.02 -4.29 -11.32
C GLU A 108 17.32 -5.35 -12.19
N VAL A 109 16.20 -5.90 -11.73
CA VAL A 109 15.38 -6.88 -12.47
C VAL A 109 14.62 -6.17 -13.59
N ILE A 110 14.05 -5.00 -13.31
CA ILE A 110 13.39 -4.17 -14.34
C ILE A 110 14.41 -3.70 -15.39
N ASP A 111 15.61 -3.30 -14.96
CA ASP A 111 16.69 -2.89 -15.86
C ASP A 111 17.16 -4.03 -16.76
N LEU A 112 17.21 -5.26 -16.25
CA LEU A 112 17.50 -6.47 -17.03
C LEU A 112 16.38 -6.76 -18.04
N GLU A 113 15.11 -6.71 -17.63
CA GLU A 113 13.97 -6.93 -18.53
C GLU A 113 13.89 -5.85 -19.63
N ILE A 114 14.10 -4.58 -19.29
CA ILE A 114 14.22 -3.48 -20.27
C ILE A 114 15.32 -3.79 -21.29
N LYS A 115 16.49 -4.24 -20.82
CA LYS A 115 17.61 -4.58 -21.69
C LYS A 115 17.27 -5.73 -22.63
N GLU A 116 16.67 -6.81 -22.11
CA GLU A 116 16.28 -7.97 -22.91
C GLU A 116 15.22 -7.61 -23.96
N VAL A 117 14.15 -6.92 -23.56
CA VAL A 117 13.08 -6.50 -24.49
C VAL A 117 13.63 -5.53 -25.54
N LYS A 118 14.56 -4.64 -25.16
CA LYS A 118 15.23 -3.74 -26.11
C LYS A 118 16.08 -4.50 -27.13
N GLU A 119 16.85 -5.51 -26.70
CA GLU A 119 17.63 -6.37 -27.61
C GLU A 119 16.70 -7.12 -28.59
N TYR A 120 15.53 -7.57 -28.14
CA TYR A 120 14.51 -8.17 -29.01
C TYR A 120 13.95 -7.19 -30.04
N VAL A 121 13.59 -5.97 -29.63
CA VAL A 121 13.12 -4.92 -30.55
C VAL A 121 14.19 -4.57 -31.59
N GLU A 122 15.46 -4.51 -31.18
CA GLU A 122 16.59 -4.22 -32.09
C GLU A 122 16.87 -5.37 -33.10
N CYS A 123 16.51 -6.60 -32.74
CA CYS A 123 16.69 -7.79 -33.59
C CYS A 123 15.43 -8.19 -34.39
N ALA A 124 14.30 -7.51 -34.19
CA ALA A 124 13.04 -7.83 -34.86
C ALA A 124 13.14 -7.60 -36.38
N ILE A 125 12.65 -8.57 -37.15
CA ILE A 125 12.80 -8.60 -38.62
C ILE A 125 11.64 -7.86 -39.31
N ASP A 126 10.48 -7.73 -38.66
CA ASP A 126 9.38 -6.90 -39.11
C ASP A 126 8.75 -6.04 -37.99
N PHE A 127 7.95 -5.07 -38.41
CA PHE A 127 7.37 -4.06 -37.53
C PHE A 127 6.21 -4.60 -36.67
N ASP A 128 5.50 -5.62 -37.15
CA ASP A 128 4.38 -6.21 -36.43
C ASP A 128 4.89 -7.05 -35.25
N ASP A 129 6.02 -7.76 -35.43
CA ASP A 129 6.75 -8.47 -34.38
C ASP A 129 7.31 -7.50 -33.32
N ALA A 130 7.77 -6.31 -33.72
CA ALA A 130 8.34 -5.33 -32.80
C ALA A 130 7.30 -4.57 -31.97
N LYS A 131 6.05 -4.44 -32.46
CA LYS A 131 5.05 -3.53 -31.90
C LYS A 131 4.64 -3.87 -30.47
N GLU A 132 4.32 -5.14 -30.20
CA GLU A 132 3.94 -5.61 -28.87
C GLU A 132 5.10 -5.45 -27.87
N HIS A 133 6.33 -5.68 -28.33
CA HIS A 133 7.54 -5.51 -27.52
C HIS A 133 7.87 -4.03 -27.24
N VAL A 134 7.57 -3.12 -28.16
CA VAL A 134 7.71 -1.66 -27.92
C VAL A 134 6.69 -1.17 -26.90
N GLU A 135 5.44 -1.62 -26.95
CA GLU A 135 4.43 -1.30 -25.92
C GLU A 135 4.85 -1.86 -24.55
N ASN A 136 5.35 -3.09 -24.51
CA ASN A 136 5.90 -3.67 -23.28
C ASN A 136 7.11 -2.89 -22.74
N LEU A 137 8.02 -2.45 -23.61
CA LEU A 137 9.19 -1.65 -23.25
C LEU A 137 8.78 -0.30 -22.63
N ASN A 138 7.77 0.36 -23.19
CA ASN A 138 7.24 1.61 -22.63
C ASN A 138 6.64 1.40 -21.23
N ASN A 139 5.85 0.34 -21.06
CA ASN A 139 5.28 -0.01 -19.75
C ASN A 139 6.38 -0.31 -18.71
N LEU A 140 7.46 -1.00 -19.11
CA LEU A 140 8.62 -1.25 -18.24
C LEU A 140 9.37 0.04 -17.87
N HIS A 141 9.50 0.98 -18.80
CA HIS A 141 10.09 2.30 -18.51
C HIS A 141 9.25 3.13 -17.54
N GLU A 142 7.92 3.10 -17.67
CA GLU A 142 7.01 3.74 -16.70
C GLU A 142 7.10 3.07 -15.33
N LEU A 143 7.06 1.74 -15.28
CA LEU A 143 7.22 0.98 -14.03
C LEU A 143 8.55 1.30 -13.33
N ARG A 144 9.65 1.38 -14.08
CA ARG A 144 10.96 1.77 -13.56
C ARG A 144 10.92 3.17 -12.94
N LYS A 145 10.27 4.13 -13.62
CA LYS A 145 10.17 5.52 -13.15
C LYS A 145 9.37 5.58 -11.83
N ASP A 146 8.27 4.86 -11.75
CA ASP A 146 7.44 4.78 -10.55
C ASP A 146 8.19 4.14 -9.39
N MET A 147 9.02 3.12 -9.68
CA MET A 147 9.88 2.50 -8.68
C MET A 147 10.98 3.40 -8.13
N VAL A 148 11.63 4.21 -8.99
CA VAL A 148 12.61 5.20 -8.54
C VAL A 148 11.95 6.18 -7.59
N SER A 149 10.80 6.74 -7.98
CA SER A 149 10.02 7.67 -7.14
C SER A 149 9.62 7.04 -5.81
N TYR A 150 9.21 5.76 -5.83
CA TYR A 150 8.87 5.02 -4.61
C TYR A 150 10.08 4.81 -3.68
N LEU A 151 11.26 4.49 -4.22
CA LEU A 151 12.48 4.35 -3.42
C LEU A 151 12.94 5.69 -2.84
N GLU A 152 12.84 6.77 -3.59
CA GLU A 152 13.11 8.14 -3.10
C GLU A 152 12.17 8.49 -1.94
N MET A 153 10.87 8.21 -2.06
CA MET A 153 9.91 8.39 -0.95
C MET A 153 10.27 7.54 0.27
N LEU A 154 10.75 6.30 0.09
CA LEU A 154 11.18 5.45 1.20
C LEU A 154 12.42 6.02 1.92
N GLU A 155 13.37 6.58 1.16
CA GLU A 155 14.53 7.28 1.74
C GLU A 155 14.09 8.52 2.53
N GLU A 156 13.14 9.31 2.01
CA GLU A 156 12.56 10.45 2.73
C GLU A 156 11.88 10.02 4.04
N VAL A 157 11.12 8.91 4.01
CA VAL A 157 10.49 8.33 5.20
C VAL A 157 11.55 7.84 6.19
N GLU A 158 12.64 7.23 5.72
CA GLU A 158 13.74 6.80 6.57
C GLU A 158 14.46 7.99 7.23
N GLU A 159 14.69 9.08 6.49
CA GLU A 159 15.26 10.33 7.04
C GLU A 159 14.33 10.98 8.07
N LEU A 160 13.02 10.99 7.80
CA LEU A 160 12.02 11.52 8.73
C LEU A 160 11.95 10.68 10.01
N ALA A 161 12.00 9.35 9.89
CA ALA A 161 12.09 8.42 11.01
C ALA A 161 13.38 8.61 11.83
N LYS A 162 14.54 8.80 11.19
CA LYS A 162 15.81 9.11 11.87
C LYS A 162 15.74 10.45 12.61
N THR A 163 15.09 11.45 12.03
CA THR A 163 14.92 12.79 12.63
C THR A 163 13.98 12.74 13.84
N MET A 164 12.91 11.94 13.78
CA MET A 164 12.01 11.70 14.91
C MET A 164 12.67 10.87 16.02
N LEU A 165 13.43 9.82 15.70
CA LEU A 165 14.20 9.05 16.69
C LEU A 165 15.31 9.86 17.35
N GLY A 166 15.88 10.86 16.67
CA GLY A 166 16.80 11.83 17.26
C GLY A 166 16.13 12.89 18.16
N ALA A 167 14.82 13.09 18.02
CA ALA A 167 14.05 14.11 18.74
C ALA A 167 13.18 13.57 19.89
N ILE A 168 13.03 12.25 20.03
CA ILE A 168 12.26 11.64 21.11
C ILE A 168 13.21 11.29 22.28
N PRO A 169 13.16 12.00 23.42
CA PRO A 169 13.64 11.42 24.66
C PRO A 169 12.75 10.21 24.95
N VAL A 170 13.39 9.06 25.16
CA VAL A 170 12.73 7.79 25.50
C VAL A 170 11.77 8.02 26.68
N GLY A 171 10.46 8.14 26.41
CA GLY A 171 9.47 8.30 27.47
C GLY A 171 8.11 8.84 27.04
N PHE A 172 7.08 8.10 27.46
CA PHE A 172 5.66 8.46 27.56
C PHE A 172 4.76 8.21 26.34
N GLY A 173 3.94 7.17 26.49
CA GLY A 173 2.70 7.01 25.74
C GLY A 173 1.63 7.99 26.20
N VAL A 174 0.70 8.29 25.28
CA VAL A 174 -0.54 8.98 25.59
C VAL A 174 -1.66 8.29 24.81
N ALA A 175 -2.56 7.64 25.55
CA ALA A 175 -3.89 7.33 25.06
C ALA A 175 -4.70 8.64 25.07
N VAL A 176 -5.20 9.07 23.91
CA VAL A 176 -6.14 10.19 23.84
C VAL A 176 -7.54 9.59 23.71
N ARG A 177 -8.28 9.61 24.83
CA ARG A 177 -9.72 9.38 24.86
C ARG A 177 -10.42 10.60 24.25
N ALA A 178 -11.29 10.38 23.26
CA ALA A 178 -12.41 11.28 23.01
C ALA A 178 -13.54 10.99 24.02
#